data_AF-X0U6U8-F1
#
_entry.id   AF-X0U6U8-F1
#
_cell.length_a   1.000
_cell.length_b   1.000
_cell.length_c   1.000
_cell.angle_alpha   90.00
_cell.angle_beta   90.00
_cell.angle_gamma   90.00
#
_symmetry.space_group_name_H-M   'P 1'
#
loop_
_entity.id
_entity.type
_entity.pdbx_description
1 polymer ?
#
loop_
_entity_poly.entity_id
_entity_poly.type
_entity_poly.pdbx_seq_one_letter_code
_entity_poly.pdbx_strand_id
1 'polypeptide(L)' 'MNKYSKEFLKDTIRVWQPYSDVPLSSKDAIEITENMTALFNFLISEEKNLKVKALFKINK' A
#
# COMPACT_ATOMS: atom_id res chain seq x y z
N MET A 1 19.24 -7.99 -4.83
CA MET A 1 18.82 -8.18 -3.42
C MET A 1 17.32 -7.97 -3.35
N ASN A 2 16.57 -8.87 -2.71
CA ASN A 2 15.14 -8.65 -2.50
C ASN A 2 14.95 -7.48 -1.51
N LYS A 3 14.12 -6.50 -1.87
CA LYS A 3 13.81 -5.30 -1.07
C LYS A 3 13.22 -5.63 0.32
N TYR A 4 12.61 -6.80 0.44
CA TYR A 4 11.93 -7.26 1.64
C TYR A 4 12.58 -8.51 2.23
N SER A 5 12.52 -8.66 3.55
CA SER A 5 13.02 -9.85 4.24
C SER A 5 12.13 -11.07 3.93
N LYS A 6 12.73 -12.27 3.98
CA LYS A 6 11.98 -13.52 3.79
C LYS A 6 10.85 -13.70 4.81
N GLU A 7 11.10 -13.27 6.05
CA GLU A 7 10.12 -13.32 7.14
C GLU A 7 8.92 -12.42 6.85
N PHE A 8 9.18 -11.17 6.45
CA PHE A 8 8.12 -10.22 6.08
C PHE A 8 7.26 -10.75 4.93
N LEU A 9 7.88 -11.34 3.88
CA LEU A 9 7.13 -11.91 2.76
C LEU A 9 6.28 -13.11 3.20
N LYS A 10 6.79 -13.97 4.08
CA LYS A 10 6.01 -15.09 4.66
C LYS A 10 4.81 -14.59 5.46
N ASP A 11 5.01 -13.56 6.29
CA ASP A 11 3.91 -12.97 7.05
C ASP A 11 2.88 -12.30 6.16
N THR A 12 3.33 -11.63 5.09
CA THR A 12 2.43 -11.05 4.09
C THR A 12 1.57 -12.14 3.45
N ILE A 13 2.16 -13.26 3.02
CA ILE A 13 1.40 -14.41 2.52
C ILE A 13 0.40 -14.90 3.58
N ARG A 14 0.87 -15.14 4.82
CA ARG A 14 0.03 -15.65 5.91
C ARG A 14 -1.19 -14.77 6.19
N VAL A 15 -1.02 -13.45 6.16
CA VAL A 15 -2.09 -12.48 6.42
C VAL A 15 -3.10 -12.43 5.27
N TRP A 16 -2.63 -12.50 4.02
CA TRP A 16 -3.47 -12.30 2.84
C TRP A 16 -4.05 -13.59 2.25
N GLN A 17 -3.45 -14.75 2.55
CA GLN A 17 -3.90 -16.05 2.05
C GLN A 17 -5.39 -16.36 2.32
N PRO A 18 -5.97 -16.02 3.50
CA PRO A 18 -7.39 -16.27 3.75
C PRO A 18 -8.36 -15.52 2.81
N TYR A 19 -7.88 -14.49 2.10
CA TYR A 19 -8.66 -13.69 1.17
C TYR A 19 -8.39 -14.04 -0.30
N SER A 20 -7.63 -15.12 -0.55
CA SER A 20 -7.28 -15.58 -1.89
C SER A 20 -7.64 -17.06 -2.04
N ASP A 21 -8.45 -17.38 -3.04
CA ASP A 21 -8.81 -18.76 -3.40
C ASP A 21 -7.64 -19.55 -4.01
N VAL A 22 -6.57 -18.85 -4.41
CA VAL A 22 -5.33 -19.46 -4.94
C VAL A 22 -4.15 -19.28 -3.98
N PRO A 23 -3.22 -20.25 -3.90
CA PRO A 23 -2.01 -20.12 -3.08
C PRO A 23 -1.17 -18.92 -3.52
N LEU A 24 -0.85 -18.04 -2.55
CA LEU A 24 -0.01 -16.88 -2.78
C LEU A 24 1.47 -17.26 -2.78
N SER A 25 2.20 -16.74 -3.75
CA SER A 25 3.63 -16.87 -3.89
C SER A 25 4.38 -15.70 -3.25
N SER A 26 5.70 -15.84 -3.13
CA SER A 26 6.58 -14.73 -2.71
C SER A 26 6.50 -13.53 -3.65
N LYS A 27 6.17 -13.74 -4.93
CA LYS A 27 5.98 -12.64 -5.89
C LYS A 27 4.71 -11.86 -5.55
N ASP A 28 3.61 -12.56 -5.25
CA ASP A 28 2.35 -11.94 -4.88
C ASP A 28 2.49 -11.13 -3.59
N ALA A 29 3.25 -11.63 -2.62
CA ALA A 29 3.58 -10.90 -1.40
C ALA A 29 4.30 -9.57 -1.66
N ILE A 30 5.21 -9.55 -2.63
CA ILE A 30 5.91 -8.33 -3.06
C ILE A 30 4.90 -7.37 -3.70
N GLU A 31 4.09 -7.86 -4.65
CA GLU A 31 3.10 -7.03 -5.36
C GLU A 31 2.04 -6.45 -4.41
N ILE A 32 1.52 -7.25 -3.47
CA ILE A 32 0.63 -6.79 -2.40
C ILE A 32 1.28 -5.65 -1.62
N THR A 33 2.53 -5.82 -1.21
CA THR A 33 3.24 -4.80 -0.42
C THR A 33 3.45 -3.51 -1.20
N GLU A 34 3.88 -3.58 -2.45
CA GLU A 34 4.11 -2.40 -3.29
C GLU A 34 2.78 -1.69 -3.59
N ASN A 35 1.71 -2.43 -3.90
CA ASN A 35 0.39 -1.87 -4.18
C ASN A 35 -0.21 -1.18 -2.95
N MET A 36 -0.11 -1.80 -1.77
CA MET A 36 -0.58 -1.17 -0.53
C MET A 36 0.20 0.10 -0.21
N THR A 37 1.53 0.07 -0.39
CA THR A 37 2.38 1.26 -0.20
C THR A 37 2.01 2.38 -1.17
N ALA A 38 1.80 2.05 -2.44
CA ALA A 38 1.39 3.00 -3.46
C ALA A 38 0.01 3.62 -3.15
N LEU A 39 -0.95 2.80 -2.70
CA LEU A 39 -2.27 3.27 -2.29
C LEU A 39 -2.19 4.24 -1.12
N PHE A 40 -1.45 3.91 -0.05
CA PHE A 40 -1.30 4.82 1.09
C PHE A 40 -0.61 6.14 0.69
N ASN A 41 0.42 6.07 -0.15
CA ASN A 41 1.06 7.28 -0.68
C ASN A 41 0.08 8.15 -1.48
N PHE A 42 -0.75 7.53 -2.32
CA PHE A 42 -1.79 8.22 -3.05
C PHE A 42 -2.79 8.90 -2.10
N LEU A 43 -3.34 8.18 -1.12
CA LEU A 43 -4.31 8.72 -0.16
C LEU A 43 -3.72 9.89 0.66
N ILE A 44 -2.47 9.78 1.12
CA ILE A 44 -1.78 10.86 1.83
C ILE A 44 -1.57 12.08 0.93
N SER A 45 -1.24 11.87 -0.35
CA SER A 45 -1.07 12.96 -1.31
C SER A 45 -2.38 13.70 -1.58
N GLU A 46 -3.49 12.97 -1.72
CA GLU A 46 -4.81 13.56 -1.94
C GLU A 46 -5.32 14.31 -0.71
N GLU A 47 -5.09 13.80 0.50
CA GLU A 47 -5.40 14.54 1.74
C GLU A 47 -4.67 15.89 1.79
N LYS A 48 -3.38 15.92 1.43
CA LYS A 48 -2.60 17.16 1.33
C LYS A 48 -3.18 18.10 0.28
N ASN A 49 -3.54 17.59 -0.89
CA ASN A 49 -4.14 18.37 -1.97
C ASN A 49 -5.47 18.99 -1.56
N LEU A 50 -6.32 18.26 -0.83
CA LEU A 50 -7.59 18.77 -0.30
C LEU A 50 -7.38 19.89 0.72
N LYS A 51 -6.43 19.73 1.66
CA LYS A 51 -6.10 20.79 2.64
C LYS A 51 -5.61 22.06 1.96
N VAL A 52 -4.73 21.92 0.96
CA VAL A 52 -4.22 23.06 0.18
C VAL A 52 -5.36 23.78 -0.56
N LYS A 53 -6.25 23.04 -1.23
CA LYS A 53 -7.42 23.62 -1.91
C LYS A 53 -8.36 24.36 -0.96
N ALA A 54 -8.54 23.86 0.26
CA ALA A 54 -9.36 24.52 1.28
C ALA A 54 -8.76 25.88 1.72
N LEU A 55 -7.44 25.94 1.92
CA LEU A 55 -6.75 27.20 2.25
C LEU A 55 -6.92 28.26 1.15
N PHE A 56 -6.83 27.86 -0.13
CA PHE A 56 -7.05 28.79 -1.24
C PHE A 56 -8.50 29.26 -1.40
N LYS A 57 -9.48 28.49 -0.90
CA LYS A 57 -10.89 28.90 -0.89
C LYS A 57 -11.22 29.89 0.24
N ILE A 58 -10.52 29.83 1.36
CA ILE A 58 -10.73 30.73 2.51
C ILE A 58 -10.11 32.11 2.27
N ASN A 59 -9.04 32.18 1.46
CA ASN A 59 -8.31 33.42 1.17
C ASN A 59 -8.82 34.17 -0.09
N LYS A 60 -10.05 33.91 -0.53
CA LYS A 60 -10.75 34.63 -1.62
C LYS A 60 -12.05 35.21 -1.09
#